data_AF-A0A7S0SK56-F1
#
_entry.id   AF-A0A7S0SK56-F1
#
_cell.length_a   1.000
_cell.length_b   1.000
_cell.length_c   1.000
_cell.angle_alpha   90.00
_cell.angle_beta   90.00
_cell.angle_gamma   90.00
#
_symmetry.space_group_name_H-M   'P 1'
#
loop_
_entity.id
_entity.type
_entity.pdbx_description
1 polymer ?
#
loop_
_entity_poly.entity_id
_entity_poly.type
_entity_poly.pdbx_seq_one_letter_code
_entity_poly.pdbx_strand_id
1 'polypeptide(L)'
;MPHRTSPSPMASASAPAAKKRLPWAGGQAVARLVGRRAVGRGVGVGSRVPASDADSRRSGGAGAVSLRAIDTHGHTHSHGDHSHGQGGGHSHSHGDGDGVGGADDADAATGVVASAPAPASADISILASSPASASPASWPPPAPHSVGGDSTLWTPRNPPLERGAGAGKVLFVDAYTAGVAGDMFVAALLDLGVPLLEVQTQLAHLGIAGYTLTVLGTERSAIAAPRFLVTEDGPAPQPLRDFRQIRALLEASALAPGAKHKALRAFTLLAEGESSVHGVPVEQVHFHEVGAVDSIVDIVAVAVGLDFLGADEVIVSPLPMGRGVLRGAAHGPLPSPPPATVSCLCGAGVPTFDAGVDGELVTPTGACLVAALKTGVSRWPDMFMPSRCSYGAGTKRWPDRPNLLRLVLGERAGRPSS
;
A
#
# COMPACT_ATOMS: atom_id res chain seq x y z
N MET A 1 87.41 2.59 -7.02
CA MET A 1 88.11 2.75 -5.72
C MET A 1 87.39 3.80 -4.88
N PRO A 2 87.46 3.77 -3.53
CA PRO A 2 86.27 4.05 -2.72
C PRO A 2 86.44 4.99 -1.52
N HIS A 3 85.30 5.47 -1.00
CA HIS A 3 84.97 5.69 0.41
C HIS A 3 83.43 5.48 0.49
N ARG A 4 82.79 4.58 1.24
CA ARG A 4 82.94 4.07 2.63
C ARG A 4 83.01 5.23 3.63
N THR A 5 82.03 5.36 4.53
CA THR A 5 81.87 4.46 5.69
C THR A 5 80.45 3.96 6.02
N SER A 6 80.39 2.81 6.69
CA SER A 6 79.31 2.32 7.57
C SER A 6 79.94 1.37 8.61
N PRO A 7 79.42 1.28 9.85
CA PRO A 7 78.42 0.28 10.27
C PRO A 7 77.25 0.91 11.09
N SER A 8 76.06 0.32 11.34
CA SER A 8 75.61 -1.05 11.71
C SER A 8 75.96 -1.47 13.17
N PRO A 9 75.22 -2.39 13.84
CA PRO A 9 73.95 -3.09 13.50
C PRO A 9 72.93 -3.23 14.70
N MET A 10 71.98 -4.18 14.59
CA MET A 10 71.22 -4.89 15.68
C MET A 10 70.03 -4.17 16.37
N ALA A 11 68.95 -4.86 16.83
CA ALA A 11 68.49 -6.24 16.54
C ALA A 11 66.98 -6.47 16.88
N SER A 12 66.32 -7.22 15.99
CA SER A 12 65.33 -8.32 16.17
C SER A 12 64.41 -8.48 17.40
N ALA A 13 63.20 -9.01 17.09
CA ALA A 13 62.20 -9.61 17.99
C ALA A 13 61.44 -8.61 18.89
N SER A 14 60.20 -8.87 19.33
CA SER A 14 59.40 -10.11 19.30
C SER A 14 57.89 -9.83 19.12
N ALA A 15 57.13 -10.84 18.72
CA ALA A 15 55.66 -10.81 18.78
C ALA A 15 55.15 -11.54 20.04
N PRO A 16 54.03 -11.08 20.63
CA PRO A 16 53.22 -12.02 21.42
C PRO A 16 51.69 -11.90 21.23
N ALA A 17 51.03 -12.99 21.61
CA ALA A 17 49.63 -13.08 22.06
C ALA A 17 48.49 -12.74 21.07
N ALA A 18 48.00 -13.77 20.39
CA ALA A 18 46.61 -13.81 19.93
C ALA A 18 45.64 -13.64 21.12
N LYS A 19 44.75 -12.64 21.07
CA LYS A 19 43.68 -12.50 22.07
C LYS A 19 42.62 -13.58 21.84
N LYS A 20 42.45 -14.45 22.83
CA LYS A 20 41.51 -15.57 22.82
C LYS A 20 40.07 -15.08 22.64
N ARG A 21 39.27 -15.82 21.87
CA ARG A 21 37.81 -15.80 22.00
C ARG A 21 37.44 -16.13 23.45
N LEU A 22 36.64 -15.29 24.11
CA LEU A 22 35.85 -15.73 25.26
C LEU A 22 34.45 -16.15 24.78
N PRO A 23 33.85 -17.20 25.35
CA PRO A 23 32.47 -17.59 25.05
C PRO A 23 31.49 -16.62 25.71
N TRP A 24 30.49 -16.15 24.96
CA TRP A 24 29.31 -15.49 25.53
C TRP A 24 28.45 -16.55 26.23
N ALA A 25 28.29 -16.44 27.55
CA ALA A 25 27.58 -17.42 28.36
C ALA A 25 26.28 -16.84 28.96
N GLY A 26 25.18 -17.60 28.87
CA GLY A 26 24.07 -17.55 29.84
C GLY A 26 23.22 -16.28 29.89
N GLY A 27 22.41 -16.03 28.85
CA GLY A 27 21.34 -15.01 28.87
C GLY A 27 19.93 -15.61 28.78
N GLN A 28 19.53 -16.46 29.73
CA GLN A 28 18.21 -17.11 29.71
C GLN A 28 17.07 -16.16 30.12
N ALA A 29 16.40 -15.55 29.15
CA ALA A 29 15.11 -14.89 29.36
C ALA A 29 13.98 -15.92 29.47
N VAL A 30 13.63 -16.32 30.70
CA VAL A 30 12.61 -17.34 30.96
C VAL A 30 11.20 -16.83 30.62
N ALA A 31 10.55 -17.48 29.65
CA ALA A 31 9.13 -17.27 29.37
C ALA A 31 8.27 -17.69 30.59
N ARG A 32 7.68 -16.72 31.30
CA ARG A 32 6.80 -16.99 32.46
C ARG A 32 5.43 -17.47 32.00
N LEU A 33 5.30 -18.78 31.81
CA LEU A 33 4.01 -19.45 31.58
C LEU A 33 3.11 -19.32 32.83
N VAL A 34 1.99 -18.60 32.70
CA VAL A 34 1.01 -18.43 33.79
C VAL A 34 0.12 -19.67 33.90
N GLY A 35 0.60 -20.68 34.62
CA GLY A 35 -0.17 -21.90 34.89
C GLY A 35 -1.37 -21.64 35.81
N ARG A 36 -2.59 -21.61 35.26
CA ARG A 36 -3.82 -21.63 36.06
C ARG A 36 -4.00 -23.00 36.71
N ARG A 37 -4.08 -23.04 38.04
CA ARG A 37 -4.51 -24.24 38.78
C ARG A 37 -6.00 -24.50 38.52
N ALA A 38 -6.34 -25.65 37.95
CA ALA A 38 -7.69 -26.19 38.03
C ALA A 38 -7.84 -27.00 39.33
N VAL A 39 -8.78 -26.61 40.19
CA VAL A 39 -9.19 -27.42 41.34
C VAL A 39 -10.34 -28.31 40.89
N GLY A 40 -10.14 -29.63 40.95
CA GLY A 40 -11.12 -30.59 40.46
C GLY A 40 -12.29 -30.84 41.43
N ARG A 41 -13.44 -31.22 40.86
CA ARG A 41 -14.39 -32.15 41.46
C ARG A 41 -14.71 -33.22 40.41
N GLY A 42 -14.72 -34.48 40.82
CA GLY A 42 -15.02 -35.62 39.96
C GLY A 42 -16.45 -36.15 40.17
N VAL A 43 -16.62 -37.47 39.97
CA VAL A 43 -17.87 -38.23 39.87
C VAL A 43 -18.53 -38.08 38.48
N GLY A 44 -18.82 -39.15 37.74
CA GLY A 44 -18.66 -40.56 38.11
C GLY A 44 -18.71 -41.57 36.94
N VAL A 45 -18.65 -42.85 37.33
CA VAL A 45 -18.46 -44.04 36.49
C VAL A 45 -19.58 -44.25 35.46
N GLY A 46 -19.21 -44.66 34.24
CA GLY A 46 -20.10 -45.26 33.25
C GLY A 46 -19.32 -46.12 32.26
N SER A 47 -19.59 -47.43 32.19
CA SER A 47 -18.82 -48.39 31.39
C SER A 47 -19.68 -49.08 30.32
N ARG A 48 -19.09 -49.30 29.14
CA ARG A 48 -19.13 -50.56 28.35
C ARG A 48 -18.45 -50.39 26.98
N VAL A 49 -17.71 -51.42 26.58
CA VAL A 49 -17.41 -51.76 25.18
C VAL A 49 -18.45 -52.84 24.77
N PRO A 50 -18.69 -53.10 23.47
CA PRO A 50 -17.82 -54.06 22.76
C PRO A 50 -17.58 -53.71 21.27
N ALA A 51 -16.70 -54.47 20.61
CA ALA A 51 -16.75 -54.69 19.16
C ALA A 51 -17.83 -55.76 18.84
N SER A 52 -18.23 -56.15 17.63
CA SER A 52 -17.72 -55.95 16.26
C SER A 52 -18.94 -56.00 15.27
N ASP A 53 -18.93 -56.26 13.96
CA ASP A 53 -17.90 -56.80 13.04
C ASP A 53 -18.11 -56.45 11.54
N ALA A 54 -17.24 -57.05 10.73
CA ALA A 54 -17.00 -57.09 9.30
C ALA A 54 -18.14 -57.44 8.28
N ASP A 55 -17.84 -57.03 7.04
CA ASP A 55 -18.15 -57.63 5.71
C ASP A 55 -19.61 -57.92 5.29
N SER A 56 -20.05 -57.34 4.17
CA SER A 56 -20.21 -58.13 2.92
C SER A 56 -20.79 -57.37 1.70
N ARG A 57 -20.02 -57.39 0.60
CA ARG A 57 -20.45 -57.63 -0.81
C ARG A 57 -21.36 -56.59 -1.51
N ARG A 58 -21.54 -56.59 -2.85
CA ARG A 58 -20.67 -56.86 -4.04
C ARG A 58 -21.46 -56.45 -5.32
N SER A 59 -20.77 -56.31 -6.46
CA SER A 59 -21.31 -55.97 -7.81
C SER A 59 -21.82 -54.53 -7.95
N GLY A 60 -21.85 -53.90 -9.14
CA GLY A 60 -21.39 -54.28 -10.49
C GLY A 60 -21.84 -53.19 -11.50
N GLY A 61 -21.29 -53.04 -12.71
CA GLY A 61 -20.20 -53.74 -13.40
C GLY A 61 -19.61 -52.84 -14.51
N ALA A 62 -18.90 -53.41 -15.49
CA ALA A 62 -18.22 -52.64 -16.53
C ALA A 62 -19.15 -52.17 -17.68
N GLY A 63 -18.80 -51.04 -18.30
CA GLY A 63 -19.38 -50.55 -19.56
C GLY A 63 -18.37 -49.65 -20.27
N ALA A 64 -18.15 -49.87 -21.57
CA ALA A 64 -17.05 -49.25 -22.32
C ALA A 64 -17.53 -48.31 -23.45
N VAL A 65 -16.71 -47.28 -23.71
CA VAL A 65 -16.42 -46.65 -25.01
C VAL A 65 -17.52 -46.66 -26.09
N SER A 66 -18.00 -45.47 -26.47
CA SER A 66 -17.91 -45.04 -27.88
C SER A 66 -18.02 -43.52 -28.06
N LEU A 67 -17.47 -43.03 -29.16
CA LEU A 67 -17.56 -41.64 -29.62
C LEU A 67 -18.82 -41.42 -30.47
N ARG A 68 -19.35 -40.19 -30.46
CA ARG A 68 -19.91 -39.56 -31.66
C ARG A 68 -19.53 -38.08 -31.71
N ALA A 69 -19.07 -37.64 -32.88
CA ALA A 69 -18.99 -36.23 -33.24
C ALA A 69 -20.21 -35.88 -34.11
N ILE A 70 -20.63 -34.61 -34.09
CA ILE A 70 -21.42 -33.99 -35.15
C ILE A 70 -20.88 -32.57 -35.41
N ASP A 71 -20.21 -32.46 -36.55
CA ASP A 71 -20.00 -31.36 -37.49
C ASP A 71 -19.96 -29.87 -37.11
N THR A 72 -19.04 -29.20 -37.80
CA THR A 72 -18.83 -27.76 -37.87
C THR A 72 -19.76 -27.07 -38.85
N HIS A 73 -20.18 -25.84 -38.54
CA HIS A 73 -20.37 -24.75 -39.51
C HIS A 73 -19.74 -23.46 -38.92
N GLY A 74 -19.10 -22.57 -39.68
CA GLY A 74 -18.79 -22.68 -41.12
C GLY A 74 -18.99 -21.40 -41.93
N HIS A 75 -18.57 -20.22 -41.44
CA HIS A 75 -18.63 -18.98 -42.23
C HIS A 75 -17.33 -18.17 -42.19
N THR A 76 -16.64 -18.18 -43.34
CA THR A 76 -15.71 -17.13 -43.77
C THR A 76 -16.34 -16.36 -44.92
N HIS A 77 -16.01 -15.07 -45.06
CA HIS A 77 -16.10 -14.33 -46.32
C HIS A 77 -15.07 -13.20 -46.33
N SER A 78 -14.67 -12.74 -47.51
CA SER A 78 -13.49 -11.91 -47.72
C SER A 78 -13.54 -11.07 -49.01
N HIS A 79 -12.63 -10.10 -49.09
CA HIS A 79 -12.15 -9.36 -50.28
C HIS A 79 -12.99 -8.19 -50.84
N GLY A 80 -12.30 -7.36 -51.65
CA GLY A 80 -12.64 -5.98 -52.02
C GLY A 80 -12.10 -4.98 -50.99
N ASP A 81 -10.91 -4.37 -51.07
CA ASP A 81 -9.96 -4.13 -52.19
C ASP A 81 -10.52 -3.24 -53.32
N HIS A 82 -10.09 -1.97 -53.38
CA HIS A 82 -9.44 -1.40 -54.57
C HIS A 82 -8.90 0.04 -54.46
N SER A 83 -7.69 0.21 -55.01
CA SER A 83 -7.17 1.35 -55.81
C SER A 83 -6.91 2.75 -55.22
N HIS A 84 -5.76 3.30 -55.65
CA HIS A 84 -5.26 4.66 -55.48
C HIS A 84 -6.13 5.78 -56.09
N GLY A 85 -5.89 7.02 -55.60
CA GLY A 85 -6.17 8.27 -56.31
C GLY A 85 -5.17 9.37 -55.90
N GLN A 86 -4.79 10.27 -56.82
CA GLN A 86 -3.84 11.37 -56.59
C GLN A 86 -4.51 12.75 -56.75
N GLY A 87 -3.89 13.79 -56.17
CA GLY A 87 -3.73 15.07 -56.87
C GLY A 87 -4.39 16.32 -56.26
N GLY A 88 -3.69 17.45 -56.39
CA GLY A 88 -4.18 18.81 -56.09
C GLY A 88 -3.96 19.27 -54.63
N GLY A 89 -3.46 20.48 -54.33
CA GLY A 89 -2.94 21.56 -55.18
C GLY A 89 -3.68 22.89 -54.98
N HIS A 90 -2.94 24.01 -55.06
CA HIS A 90 -3.33 25.41 -54.72
C HIS A 90 -3.36 25.68 -53.20
N SER A 91 -2.63 26.64 -52.58
CA SER A 91 -1.82 27.80 -52.99
C SER A 91 -2.56 29.14 -53.21
N HIS A 92 -1.87 30.24 -52.85
CA HIS A 92 -2.27 31.67 -52.79
C HIS A 92 -2.92 32.15 -51.46
N SER A 93 -2.76 33.41 -51.02
CA SER A 93 -1.52 34.22 -50.77
C SER A 93 -1.85 35.66 -50.32
N HIS A 94 -1.05 36.19 -49.37
CA HIS A 94 -0.81 37.62 -49.07
C HIS A 94 -1.97 38.49 -48.54
N GLY A 95 -1.59 39.54 -47.79
CA GLY A 95 -2.53 40.50 -47.20
C GLY A 95 -1.95 41.35 -46.05
N ASP A 96 -0.70 41.82 -46.16
CA ASP A 96 -0.08 42.72 -45.17
C ASP A 96 -0.73 44.12 -45.19
N GLY A 97 -0.64 44.86 -44.07
CA GLY A 97 -1.19 46.23 -43.98
C GLY A 97 -1.02 46.90 -42.62
N ASP A 98 0.15 47.51 -42.38
CA ASP A 98 0.39 48.41 -41.25
C ASP A 98 -0.44 49.72 -41.37
N GLY A 99 -0.75 50.35 -40.23
CA GLY A 99 -1.45 51.64 -40.18
C GLY A 99 -1.41 52.30 -38.81
N VAL A 100 -0.45 53.20 -38.60
CA VAL A 100 -0.25 53.95 -37.34
C VAL A 100 -0.76 55.39 -37.47
N GLY A 101 -1.39 55.92 -36.41
CA GLY A 101 -1.42 57.35 -36.12
C GLY A 101 -2.80 57.95 -35.79
N GLY A 102 -2.77 59.09 -35.09
CA GLY A 102 -3.95 59.88 -34.75
C GLY A 102 -4.20 59.97 -33.24
N ALA A 103 -3.87 61.12 -32.67
CA ALA A 103 -4.22 61.51 -31.31
C ALA A 103 -4.98 62.85 -31.33
N ASP A 104 -5.34 63.29 -30.12
CA ASP A 104 -5.65 64.67 -29.74
C ASP A 104 -7.08 65.23 -29.90
N ASP A 105 -7.25 66.28 -29.10
CA ASP A 105 -8.37 67.19 -28.86
C ASP A 105 -9.64 66.69 -28.13
N ALA A 106 -10.07 67.55 -27.22
CA ALA A 106 -11.17 67.39 -26.29
C ALA A 106 -11.99 68.70 -26.24
N ASP A 107 -13.21 68.64 -25.71
CA ASP A 107 -13.88 69.83 -25.19
C ASP A 107 -14.71 69.48 -23.94
N ALA A 108 -15.14 70.49 -23.17
CA ALA A 108 -15.53 70.34 -21.77
C ALA A 108 -16.81 71.11 -21.37
N ALA A 109 -17.24 70.89 -20.12
CA ALA A 109 -18.33 71.59 -19.41
C ALA A 109 -19.77 71.24 -19.91
N THR A 110 -20.84 71.11 -19.10
CA THR A 110 -21.10 71.14 -17.64
C THR A 110 -22.14 70.03 -17.32
N GLY A 111 -22.51 69.65 -16.09
CA GLY A 111 -22.17 70.08 -14.72
C GLY A 111 -23.28 69.68 -13.74
N VAL A 112 -23.37 70.37 -12.59
CA VAL A 112 -24.36 70.17 -11.49
C VAL A 112 -24.20 68.87 -10.69
N VAL A 113 -24.53 68.92 -9.39
CA VAL A 113 -24.23 67.88 -8.39
C VAL A 113 -25.52 67.37 -7.74
N ALA A 114 -25.61 66.05 -7.55
CA ALA A 114 -26.61 65.41 -6.68
C ALA A 114 -25.95 64.25 -5.91
N SER A 115 -26.20 64.15 -4.61
CA SER A 115 -25.53 63.21 -3.71
C SER A 115 -26.30 61.90 -3.50
N ALA A 116 -25.61 60.76 -3.55
CA ALA A 116 -26.09 59.47 -3.06
C ALA A 116 -24.94 58.72 -2.32
N PRO A 117 -25.23 57.91 -1.29
CA PRO A 117 -24.20 57.33 -0.42
C PRO A 117 -23.60 56.03 -0.96
N ALA A 118 -22.37 55.73 -0.53
CA ALA A 118 -21.76 54.41 -0.72
C ALA A 118 -22.19 53.44 0.40
N PRO A 119 -22.62 52.20 0.07
CA PRO A 119 -22.72 51.10 1.03
C PRO A 119 -21.45 50.25 1.04
N ALA A 120 -21.14 49.66 2.20
CA ALA A 120 -20.06 48.69 2.37
C ALA A 120 -20.53 47.24 2.14
N SER A 121 -19.55 46.34 2.08
CA SER A 121 -19.64 44.87 2.04
C SER A 121 -20.87 44.21 2.71
N ALA A 122 -21.54 43.33 1.96
CA ALA A 122 -22.21 42.12 2.49
C ALA A 122 -22.39 41.03 1.40
N ASP A 123 -22.17 39.79 1.81
CA ASP A 123 -22.74 38.51 1.34
C ASP A 123 -23.29 38.35 -0.10
N ILE A 124 -22.61 37.52 -0.89
CA ILE A 124 -23.19 36.83 -2.05
C ILE A 124 -23.61 35.42 -1.62
N SER A 125 -24.91 35.19 -1.48
CA SER A 125 -25.48 33.86 -1.23
C SER A 125 -25.37 32.98 -2.48
N ILE A 126 -24.67 31.84 -2.39
CA ILE A 126 -24.69 30.82 -3.45
C ILE A 126 -25.99 30.02 -3.33
N LEU A 127 -26.87 30.16 -4.33
CA LEU A 127 -28.11 29.39 -4.45
C LEU A 127 -27.81 27.92 -4.78
N ALA A 128 -27.78 27.07 -3.77
CA ALA A 128 -27.69 25.62 -3.94
C ALA A 128 -29.04 25.03 -4.40
N SER A 129 -29.21 24.87 -5.72
CA SER A 129 -30.36 24.19 -6.30
C SER A 129 -30.24 22.67 -6.17
N SER A 130 -30.78 22.09 -5.09
CA SER A 130 -30.73 20.65 -4.82
C SER A 130 -31.55 19.82 -5.82
N PRO A 131 -30.98 18.80 -6.49
CA PRO A 131 -31.74 17.62 -6.85
C PRO A 131 -32.03 16.79 -5.59
N ALA A 132 -33.27 16.34 -5.40
CA ALA A 132 -33.65 15.58 -4.21
C ALA A 132 -33.06 14.16 -4.24
N SER A 133 -31.97 13.93 -3.50
CA SER A 133 -31.47 12.58 -3.23
C SER A 133 -32.41 11.86 -2.26
N ALA A 134 -32.85 10.64 -2.61
CA ALA A 134 -33.60 9.80 -1.71
C ALA A 134 -32.75 9.45 -0.48
N SER A 135 -33.28 9.66 0.73
CA SER A 135 -32.57 9.35 1.97
C SER A 135 -32.24 7.87 2.06
N PRO A 136 -30.96 7.46 2.20
CA PRO A 136 -30.64 6.09 2.60
C PRO A 136 -31.20 5.84 4.01
N ALA A 137 -31.74 4.65 4.24
CA ALA A 137 -32.43 4.33 5.48
C ALA A 137 -31.47 4.36 6.69
N SER A 138 -31.85 5.13 7.71
CA SER A 138 -31.36 5.07 9.11
C SER A 138 -29.94 4.54 9.33
N TRP A 139 -28.94 5.35 8.98
CA TRP A 139 -27.67 5.41 9.72
C TRP A 139 -27.96 6.07 11.10
N PRO A 140 -27.31 5.70 12.22
CA PRO A 140 -26.08 4.91 12.38
C PRO A 140 -26.29 3.38 12.43
N PRO A 141 -25.20 2.58 12.38
CA PRO A 141 -25.22 1.16 12.73
C PRO A 141 -25.68 0.93 14.19
N PRO A 142 -26.06 -0.33 14.56
CA PRO A 142 -26.29 -0.70 15.95
C PRO A 142 -25.07 -0.40 16.84
N ALA A 143 -25.28 -0.31 18.14
CA ALA A 143 -24.22 -0.07 19.11
C ALA A 143 -23.06 -1.08 18.92
N PRO A 144 -21.79 -0.62 18.98
CA PRO A 144 -20.64 -1.47 18.71
C PRO A 144 -20.65 -2.69 19.62
N HIS A 145 -20.25 -3.84 19.08
CA HIS A 145 -19.98 -4.99 19.94
C HIS A 145 -18.85 -4.62 20.90
N SER A 146 -18.84 -5.21 22.09
CA SER A 146 -17.84 -4.89 23.13
C SER A 146 -16.47 -5.51 22.83
N VAL A 147 -15.93 -5.21 21.64
CA VAL A 147 -14.50 -5.30 21.34
C VAL A 147 -13.78 -4.39 22.34
N GLY A 148 -12.73 -4.89 22.99
CA GLY A 148 -11.90 -4.04 23.83
C GLY A 148 -11.37 -2.87 23.02
N GLY A 149 -11.33 -1.67 23.60
CA GLY A 149 -11.03 -0.44 22.88
C GLY A 149 -9.67 -0.41 22.17
N ASP A 150 -9.40 0.70 21.48
CA ASP A 150 -8.27 0.99 20.56
C ASP A 150 -6.83 0.76 21.11
N SER A 151 -6.68 0.11 22.27
CA SER A 151 -5.44 -0.19 23.01
C SER A 151 -5.24 -1.68 23.34
N THR A 152 -6.14 -2.59 22.95
CA THR A 152 -5.94 -4.04 23.14
C THR A 152 -4.95 -4.62 22.12
N LEU A 153 -4.12 -5.60 22.51
CA LEU A 153 -3.25 -6.30 21.55
C LEU A 153 -4.08 -7.12 20.56
N TRP A 154 -3.73 -7.07 19.28
CA TRP A 154 -4.46 -7.79 18.24
C TRP A 154 -4.21 -9.30 18.26
N THR A 155 -5.29 -10.06 18.15
CA THR A 155 -5.25 -11.48 17.80
C THR A 155 -5.70 -11.63 16.34
N PRO A 156 -4.83 -12.08 15.41
CA PRO A 156 -5.20 -12.29 14.01
C PRO A 156 -6.44 -13.17 13.84
N ARG A 157 -7.36 -12.79 12.95
CA ARG A 157 -8.61 -13.52 12.72
C ARG A 157 -8.40 -14.73 11.83
N ASN A 158 -7.48 -14.62 10.88
CA ASN A 158 -6.99 -15.77 10.11
C ASN A 158 -5.83 -16.44 10.88
N PRO A 159 -5.73 -17.78 10.90
CA PRO A 159 -4.55 -18.46 11.45
C PRO A 159 -3.30 -18.14 10.62
N PRO A 160 -2.08 -18.32 11.15
CA PRO A 160 -0.86 -18.08 10.39
C PRO A 160 -0.84 -18.74 9.00
N LEU A 161 -0.23 -18.06 8.04
CA LEU A 161 0.10 -18.59 6.72
C LEU A 161 1.48 -19.23 6.75
N GLU A 162 1.68 -20.23 5.91
CA GLU A 162 3.01 -20.71 5.53
C GLU A 162 3.60 -19.82 4.43
N ARG A 163 4.94 -19.80 4.32
CA ARG A 163 5.63 -19.04 3.27
C ARG A 163 5.27 -19.62 1.90
N GLY A 164 4.89 -18.76 0.95
CA GLY A 164 4.44 -19.15 -0.38
C GLY A 164 2.98 -19.59 -0.47
N ALA A 165 2.18 -19.47 0.60
CA ALA A 165 0.77 -19.89 0.59
C ALA A 165 -0.15 -19.12 -0.40
N GLY A 166 0.35 -18.04 -1.00
CA GLY A 166 -0.26 -17.30 -2.11
C GLY A 166 0.17 -17.74 -3.52
N ALA A 167 1.08 -18.71 -3.67
CA ALA A 167 1.46 -19.24 -4.99
C ALA A 167 0.23 -19.81 -5.72
N GLY A 168 0.13 -19.55 -7.03
CA GLY A 168 -1.01 -19.83 -7.89
C GLY A 168 -2.21 -18.87 -7.75
N LYS A 169 -2.23 -18.03 -6.70
CA LYS A 169 -3.40 -17.29 -6.21
C LYS A 169 -3.36 -15.80 -6.52
N VAL A 170 -4.54 -15.21 -6.43
CA VAL A 170 -4.76 -13.76 -6.51
C VAL A 170 -4.87 -13.20 -5.09
N LEU A 171 -4.03 -12.22 -4.77
CA LEU A 171 -4.28 -11.26 -3.72
C LEU A 171 -5.05 -10.08 -4.32
N PHE A 172 -6.31 -9.92 -3.94
CA PHE A 172 -7.09 -8.73 -4.26
C PHE A 172 -6.92 -7.68 -3.16
N VAL A 173 -6.40 -6.52 -3.54
CA VAL A 173 -6.23 -5.33 -2.70
C VAL A 173 -7.43 -4.43 -2.93
N ASP A 174 -8.41 -4.50 -2.04
CA ASP A 174 -9.64 -3.73 -2.09
C ASP A 174 -9.49 -2.45 -1.26
N ALA A 175 -9.03 -1.42 -1.94
CA ALA A 175 -8.89 -0.05 -1.45
C ALA A 175 -10.12 0.81 -1.79
N TYR A 176 -11.17 0.26 -2.41
CA TYR A 176 -12.23 1.03 -3.06
C TYR A 176 -13.00 1.94 -2.09
N THR A 177 -13.25 1.47 -0.87
CA THR A 177 -14.04 2.22 0.12
C THR A 177 -13.25 3.38 0.74
N ALA A 178 -12.04 3.10 1.23
CA ALA A 178 -11.31 3.98 2.15
C ALA A 178 -9.89 4.35 1.71
N GLY A 179 -9.45 3.89 0.53
CA GLY A 179 -8.11 4.09 0.02
C GLY A 179 -7.08 3.13 0.63
N VAL A 180 -5.83 3.57 0.70
CA VAL A 180 -4.68 2.75 1.09
C VAL A 180 -3.58 3.61 1.69
N ALA A 181 -3.00 3.12 2.78
CA ALA A 181 -1.80 3.65 3.43
C ALA A 181 -0.84 2.49 3.75
N GLY A 182 0.40 2.83 4.14
CA GLY A 182 1.42 1.85 4.54
C GLY A 182 0.94 0.98 5.71
N ASP A 183 0.68 1.61 6.86
CA ASP A 183 0.17 1.00 8.09
C ASP A 183 -1.06 0.11 7.85
N MET A 184 -2.02 0.57 7.04
CA MET A 184 -3.22 -0.16 6.65
C MET A 184 -2.89 -1.42 5.86
N PHE A 185 -1.89 -1.39 4.97
CA PHE A 185 -1.47 -2.55 4.18
C PHE A 185 -0.66 -3.54 5.02
N VAL A 186 0.25 -3.08 5.89
CA VAL A 186 0.95 -3.96 6.86
C VAL A 186 -0.06 -4.65 7.78
N ALA A 187 -0.97 -3.88 8.38
CA ALA A 187 -2.00 -4.40 9.28
C ALA A 187 -2.87 -5.46 8.59
N ALA A 188 -3.30 -5.21 7.34
CA ALA A 188 -4.10 -6.16 6.58
C ALA A 188 -3.33 -7.44 6.20
N LEU A 189 -2.02 -7.37 5.91
CA LEU A 189 -1.19 -8.55 5.66
C LEU A 189 -1.02 -9.40 6.92
N LEU A 190 -0.81 -8.77 8.08
CA LEU A 190 -0.70 -9.45 9.37
C LEU A 190 -2.01 -10.19 9.73
N ASP A 191 -3.17 -9.57 9.54
CA ASP A 191 -4.48 -10.22 9.76
C ASP A 191 -4.88 -11.23 8.67
N LEU A 192 -4.25 -11.20 7.48
CA LEU A 192 -4.38 -12.27 6.48
C LEU A 192 -3.70 -13.57 6.93
N GLY A 193 -2.73 -13.45 7.87
CA GLY A 193 -1.97 -14.53 8.47
C GLY A 193 -0.46 -14.42 8.28
N VAL A 194 0.08 -13.33 7.71
CA VAL A 194 1.55 -13.12 7.64
C VAL A 194 2.09 -13.02 9.07
N PRO A 195 3.09 -13.84 9.48
CA PRO A 195 3.60 -13.80 10.85
C PRO A 195 4.32 -12.48 11.16
N LEU A 196 3.91 -11.79 12.23
CA LEU A 196 4.60 -10.58 12.72
C LEU A 196 6.09 -10.83 13.01
N LEU A 197 6.45 -12.05 13.44
CA LEU A 197 7.83 -12.44 13.68
C LEU A 197 8.69 -12.43 12.41
N GLU A 198 8.15 -12.83 11.25
CA GLU A 198 8.87 -12.73 9.97
C GLU A 198 9.13 -11.25 9.63
N VAL A 199 8.10 -10.40 9.76
CA VAL A 199 8.22 -8.96 9.53
C VAL A 199 9.29 -8.34 10.45
N GLN A 200 9.28 -8.69 11.74
CA GLN A 200 10.30 -8.26 12.70
C GLN A 200 11.72 -8.77 12.36
N THR A 201 11.86 -10.05 11.97
CA THR A 201 13.17 -10.62 11.58
C THR A 201 13.74 -9.94 10.33
N GLN A 202 12.92 -9.70 9.30
CA GLN A 202 13.37 -9.01 8.08
C GLN A 202 13.68 -7.54 8.34
N LEU A 203 12.86 -6.83 9.12
CA LEU A 203 13.12 -5.43 9.48
C LEU A 203 14.42 -5.27 10.30
N ALA A 204 14.79 -6.24 11.13
CA ALA A 204 16.08 -6.23 11.83
C ALA A 204 17.28 -6.27 10.86
N HIS A 205 17.13 -6.79 9.64
CA HIS A 205 18.17 -6.78 8.62
C HIS A 205 18.42 -5.39 7.99
N LEU A 206 17.58 -4.40 8.27
CA LEU A 206 17.79 -3.00 7.87
C LEU A 206 18.87 -2.28 8.71
N GLY A 207 19.21 -2.81 9.89
CA GLY A 207 20.12 -2.14 10.83
C GLY A 207 19.56 -0.88 11.51
N ILE A 208 18.27 -0.58 11.32
CA ILE A 208 17.58 0.52 12.01
C ILE A 208 17.10 0.01 13.38
N ALA A 209 17.34 0.80 14.43
CA ALA A 209 16.89 0.57 15.79
C ALA A 209 16.16 1.82 16.34
N GLY A 210 15.71 1.79 17.60
CA GLY A 210 15.04 2.94 18.22
C GLY A 210 13.57 3.10 17.81
N TYR A 211 12.91 1.99 17.44
CA TYR A 211 11.47 1.92 17.26
C TYR A 211 10.91 0.58 17.74
N THR A 212 9.68 0.61 18.24
CA THR A 212 8.89 -0.54 18.68
C THR A 212 7.69 -0.74 17.76
N LEU A 213 7.46 -1.98 17.32
CA LEU A 213 6.29 -2.36 16.52
C LEU A 213 5.16 -2.84 17.42
N THR A 214 3.97 -2.26 17.27
CA THR A 214 2.76 -2.66 18.02
C THR A 214 1.62 -2.97 17.05
N VAL A 215 0.84 -4.02 17.33
CA VAL A 215 -0.39 -4.33 16.58
C VAL A 215 -1.57 -4.30 17.55
N LEU A 216 -2.46 -3.33 17.37
CA LEU A 216 -3.60 -3.08 18.27
C LEU A 216 -4.92 -3.43 17.60
N GLY A 217 -5.86 -4.00 18.36
CA GLY A 217 -7.25 -4.14 17.93
C GLY A 217 -7.98 -2.80 17.93
N THR A 218 -8.81 -2.59 16.92
CA THR A 218 -9.72 -1.45 16.83
C THR A 218 -11.01 -1.88 16.14
N GLU A 219 -12.04 -1.05 16.23
CA GLU A 219 -13.29 -1.22 15.48
C GLU A 219 -13.55 -0.03 14.54
N ARG A 220 -14.03 -0.33 13.32
CA ARG A 220 -14.59 0.63 12.38
C ARG A 220 -15.94 0.09 11.90
N SER A 221 -17.03 0.74 12.31
CA SER A 221 -18.41 0.39 11.87
C SER A 221 -18.77 -1.09 12.10
N ALA A 222 -18.64 -1.59 13.34
CA ALA A 222 -18.83 -3.00 13.73
C ALA A 222 -17.82 -4.00 13.13
N ILE A 223 -16.83 -3.55 12.34
CA ILE A 223 -15.77 -4.40 11.80
C ILE A 223 -14.52 -4.28 12.68
N ALA A 224 -14.17 -5.38 13.35
CA ALA A 224 -12.90 -5.51 14.08
C ALA A 224 -11.72 -5.70 13.12
N ALA A 225 -10.65 -4.95 13.34
CA ALA A 225 -9.44 -4.94 12.51
C ALA A 225 -8.18 -4.58 13.34
N PRO A 226 -6.98 -4.96 12.88
CA PRO A 226 -5.71 -4.45 13.40
C PRO A 226 -5.46 -2.99 13.00
N ARG A 227 -4.72 -2.28 13.83
CA ARG A 227 -3.86 -1.16 13.47
C ARG A 227 -2.41 -1.60 13.66
N PHE A 228 -1.58 -1.39 12.64
CA PHE A 228 -0.13 -1.45 12.79
C PHE A 228 0.35 -0.09 13.29
N LEU A 229 1.36 -0.08 14.16
CA LEU A 229 1.95 1.14 14.73
C LEU A 229 3.45 0.97 14.84
N VAL A 230 4.17 1.99 14.35
CA VAL A 230 5.60 2.18 14.56
C VAL A 230 5.76 3.32 15.56
N THR A 231 6.25 3.02 16.76
CA THR A 231 6.48 4.01 17.81
C THR A 231 7.98 4.18 18.00
N GLU A 232 8.50 5.40 17.93
CA GLU A 232 9.92 5.64 18.24
C GLU A 232 10.20 5.51 19.74
N ASP A 233 11.33 4.89 20.10
CA ASP A 233 11.68 4.62 21.50
C ASP A 233 12.28 5.85 22.22
N GLY A 234 12.56 6.93 21.48
CA GLY A 234 13.28 8.12 21.95
C GLY A 234 12.40 9.36 22.18
N PRO A 235 12.86 10.33 23.00
CA PRO A 235 12.14 11.58 23.25
C PRO A 235 12.32 12.64 22.14
N ALA A 236 13.12 12.34 21.12
CA ALA A 236 13.39 13.20 19.97
C ALA A 236 13.25 12.37 18.68
N PRO A 237 12.65 12.93 17.60
CA PRO A 237 12.44 12.19 16.36
C PRO A 237 13.72 11.61 15.76
N GLN A 238 13.62 10.44 15.13
CA GLN A 238 14.71 9.88 14.33
C GLN A 238 15.07 10.81 13.15
N PRO A 239 16.33 10.79 12.70
CA PRO A 239 16.72 11.53 11.51
C PRO A 239 15.94 11.02 10.28
N LEU A 240 15.35 11.96 9.54
CA LEU A 240 14.81 11.71 8.20
C LEU A 240 15.93 11.22 7.27
N ARG A 241 15.59 10.30 6.37
CA ARG A 241 16.54 9.68 5.44
C ARG A 241 16.16 10.01 4.00
N ASP A 242 17.14 10.47 3.22
CA ASP A 242 16.97 10.73 1.79
C ASP A 242 16.89 9.41 0.97
N PHE A 243 16.45 9.50 -0.29
CA PHE A 243 16.30 8.30 -1.13
C PHE A 243 17.62 7.54 -1.32
N ARG A 244 18.77 8.24 -1.40
CA ARG A 244 20.09 7.61 -1.57
C ARG A 244 20.48 6.82 -0.32
N GLN A 245 20.19 7.33 0.86
CA GLN A 245 20.41 6.64 2.15
C GLN A 245 19.52 5.40 2.27
N ILE A 246 18.22 5.53 1.95
CA ILE A 246 17.27 4.40 1.98
C ILE A 246 17.68 3.32 0.97
N ARG A 247 18.04 3.71 -0.26
CA ARG A 247 18.51 2.78 -1.30
C ARG A 247 19.76 2.02 -0.85
N ALA A 248 20.79 2.71 -0.37
CA ALA A 248 22.03 2.09 0.09
C ALA A 248 21.80 1.14 1.29
N LEU A 249 20.89 1.50 2.20
CA LEU A 249 20.48 0.69 3.34
C LEU A 249 19.73 -0.58 2.90
N LEU A 250 18.82 -0.49 1.93
CA LEU A 250 18.15 -1.66 1.35
C LEU A 250 19.12 -2.54 0.57
N GLU A 251 20.01 -1.97 -0.24
CA GLU A 251 21.04 -2.69 -0.99
C GLU A 251 21.96 -3.47 -0.04
N ALA A 252 22.46 -2.85 1.04
CA ALA A 252 23.33 -3.47 2.03
C ALA A 252 22.62 -4.46 2.99
N SER A 253 21.31 -4.37 3.16
CA SER A 253 20.54 -5.22 4.08
C SER A 253 20.64 -6.72 3.76
N ALA A 254 20.40 -7.57 4.77
CA ALA A 254 20.22 -9.01 4.58
C ALA A 254 18.76 -9.43 4.27
N LEU A 255 17.91 -8.49 3.81
CA LEU A 255 16.52 -8.77 3.41
C LEU A 255 16.42 -9.90 2.37
N ALA A 256 15.34 -10.68 2.47
CA ALA A 256 14.94 -11.64 1.43
C ALA A 256 14.93 -10.98 0.02
N PRO A 257 15.44 -11.64 -1.04
CA PRO A 257 15.65 -10.98 -2.33
C PRO A 257 14.39 -10.38 -2.97
N GLY A 258 13.24 -11.05 -2.87
CA GLY A 258 11.97 -10.54 -3.37
C GLY A 258 11.47 -9.35 -2.56
N ALA A 259 11.58 -9.40 -1.23
CA ALA A 259 11.26 -8.28 -0.33
C ALA A 259 12.14 -7.06 -0.64
N LYS A 260 13.46 -7.25 -0.79
CA LYS A 260 14.39 -6.18 -1.17
C LYS A 260 14.02 -5.55 -2.51
N HIS A 261 13.73 -6.36 -3.54
CA HIS A 261 13.32 -5.89 -4.85
C HIS A 261 11.99 -5.11 -4.80
N LYS A 262 10.98 -5.63 -4.10
CA LYS A 262 9.66 -4.99 -3.93
C LYS A 262 9.79 -3.64 -3.20
N ALA A 263 10.58 -3.58 -2.12
CA ALA A 263 10.83 -2.36 -1.38
C ALA A 263 11.55 -1.31 -2.23
N LEU A 264 12.67 -1.69 -2.88
CA LEU A 264 13.41 -0.79 -3.79
C LEU A 264 12.50 -0.22 -4.89
N ARG A 265 11.66 -1.05 -5.53
CA ARG A 265 10.73 -0.59 -6.57
C ARG A 265 9.70 0.42 -6.05
N ALA A 266 9.20 0.24 -4.82
CA ALA A 266 8.29 1.19 -4.20
C ALA A 266 8.97 2.53 -3.85
N PHE A 267 10.19 2.51 -3.29
CA PHE A 267 10.95 3.73 -3.00
C PHE A 267 11.42 4.46 -4.27
N THR A 268 11.75 3.74 -5.34
CA THR A 268 12.10 4.37 -6.63
C THR A 268 10.92 5.16 -7.20
N LEU A 269 9.72 4.57 -7.28
CA LEU A 269 8.53 5.32 -7.72
C LEU A 269 8.23 6.53 -6.83
N LEU A 270 8.48 6.41 -5.51
CA LEU A 270 8.24 7.49 -4.57
C LEU A 270 9.26 8.62 -4.74
N ALA A 271 10.53 8.28 -4.98
CA ALA A 271 11.57 9.25 -5.30
C ALA A 271 11.35 9.91 -6.67
N GLU A 272 10.90 9.17 -7.68
CA GLU A 272 10.48 9.73 -8.98
C GLU A 272 9.26 10.66 -8.83
N GLY A 273 8.31 10.30 -7.97
CA GLY A 273 7.15 11.13 -7.65
C GLY A 273 7.53 12.45 -6.99
N GLU A 274 8.32 12.41 -5.91
CA GLU A 274 8.78 13.61 -5.19
C GLU A 274 9.78 14.43 -6.02
N SER A 275 10.61 13.80 -6.86
CA SER A 275 11.47 14.47 -7.85
C SER A 275 10.64 15.33 -8.81
N SER A 276 9.54 14.79 -9.33
CA SER A 276 8.61 15.51 -10.21
C SER A 276 7.86 16.65 -9.50
N VAL A 277 7.57 16.49 -8.19
CA VAL A 277 6.90 17.52 -7.37
C VAL A 277 7.83 18.67 -6.99
N HIS A 278 9.09 18.37 -6.67
CA HIS A 278 10.07 19.36 -6.22
C HIS A 278 10.94 19.93 -7.35
N GLY A 279 10.93 19.35 -8.54
CA GLY A 279 11.73 19.81 -9.69
C GLY A 279 13.24 19.53 -9.53
N VAL A 280 13.61 18.52 -8.73
CA VAL A 280 15.01 18.14 -8.44
C VAL A 280 15.32 16.75 -9.01
N PRO A 281 16.58 16.42 -9.35
CA PRO A 281 16.97 15.06 -9.72
C PRO A 281 16.63 14.03 -8.64
N VAL A 282 16.31 12.80 -9.04
CA VAL A 282 15.92 11.70 -8.13
C VAL A 282 16.99 11.43 -7.06
N GLU A 283 18.27 11.59 -7.39
CA GLU A 283 19.42 11.45 -6.47
C GLU A 283 19.52 12.58 -5.42
N GLN A 284 18.76 13.66 -5.57
CA GLN A 284 18.72 14.84 -4.69
C GLN A 284 17.40 14.94 -3.91
N VAL A 285 16.53 13.93 -4.00
CA VAL A 285 15.25 13.89 -3.29
C VAL A 285 15.47 13.68 -1.80
N HIS A 286 15.27 14.75 -1.03
CA HIS A 286 15.11 14.71 0.41
C HIS A 286 13.64 14.42 0.74
N PHE A 287 13.38 13.31 1.42
CA PHE A 287 12.03 12.96 1.87
C PHE A 287 11.74 13.63 3.22
N HIS A 288 10.81 14.59 3.22
CA HIS A 288 10.49 15.39 4.41
C HIS A 288 9.49 14.70 5.37
N GLU A 289 8.72 13.74 4.85
CA GLU A 289 7.75 12.95 5.62
C GLU A 289 8.03 11.45 5.41
N VAL A 290 8.00 10.99 4.16
CA VAL A 290 8.18 9.56 3.80
C VAL A 290 9.60 9.01 4.04
N GLY A 291 10.52 9.84 4.54
CA GLY A 291 11.88 9.47 4.99
C GLY A 291 11.98 9.19 6.49
N ALA A 292 10.88 9.34 7.23
CA ALA A 292 10.77 8.96 8.63
C ALA A 292 10.75 7.43 8.80
N VAL A 293 11.01 6.95 10.02
CA VAL A 293 11.21 5.51 10.28
C VAL A 293 9.92 4.70 10.13
N ASP A 294 8.77 5.30 10.40
CA ASP A 294 7.44 4.71 10.20
C ASP A 294 7.18 4.38 8.72
N SER A 295 7.35 5.35 7.83
CA SER A 295 7.19 5.19 6.38
C SER A 295 8.18 4.18 5.79
N ILE A 296 9.40 4.13 6.35
CA ILE A 296 10.41 3.14 5.94
C ILE A 296 10.02 1.73 6.38
N VAL A 297 9.60 1.57 7.64
CA VAL A 297 9.12 0.30 8.19
C VAL A 297 7.89 -0.19 7.43
N ASP A 298 6.91 0.68 7.15
CA ASP A 298 5.69 0.36 6.42
C ASP A 298 5.98 -0.23 5.03
N ILE A 299 6.74 0.49 4.21
CA ILE A 299 7.02 0.06 2.83
C ILE A 299 7.80 -1.26 2.82
N VAL A 300 8.78 -1.43 3.72
CA VAL A 300 9.53 -2.69 3.84
C VAL A 300 8.67 -3.82 4.39
N ALA A 301 7.80 -3.56 5.37
CA ALA A 301 6.91 -4.58 5.95
C ALA A 301 5.86 -5.09 4.94
N VAL A 302 5.33 -4.21 4.07
CA VAL A 302 4.47 -4.63 2.95
C VAL A 302 5.26 -5.46 1.94
N ALA A 303 6.47 -5.02 1.57
CA ALA A 303 7.34 -5.74 0.65
C ALA A 303 7.71 -7.14 1.19
N VAL A 304 8.00 -7.26 2.49
CA VAL A 304 8.24 -8.52 3.21
C VAL A 304 6.99 -9.38 3.26
N GLY A 305 5.82 -8.82 3.58
CA GLY A 305 4.59 -9.59 3.66
C GLY A 305 4.15 -10.17 2.31
N LEU A 306 4.41 -9.46 1.22
CA LEU A 306 4.15 -9.94 -0.15
C LEU A 306 5.21 -10.92 -0.67
N ASP A 307 6.46 -10.81 -0.23
CA ASP A 307 7.52 -11.83 -0.45
C ASP A 307 7.21 -13.13 0.31
N PHE A 308 6.82 -13.03 1.59
CA PHE A 308 6.41 -14.16 2.41
C PHE A 308 5.16 -14.85 1.84
N LEU A 309 4.14 -14.07 1.43
CA LEU A 309 2.93 -14.62 0.83
C LEU A 309 3.21 -15.33 -0.50
N GLY A 310 4.12 -14.79 -1.33
CA GLY A 310 4.46 -15.38 -2.63
C GLY A 310 3.31 -15.36 -3.63
N ALA A 311 2.45 -14.33 -3.59
CA ALA A 311 1.34 -14.20 -4.53
C ALA A 311 1.81 -13.79 -5.94
N ASP A 312 1.43 -14.58 -6.95
CA ASP A 312 1.75 -14.33 -8.36
C ASP A 312 0.93 -13.15 -8.93
N GLU A 313 -0.30 -12.98 -8.45
CA GLU A 313 -1.19 -11.91 -8.89
C GLU A 313 -1.57 -10.98 -7.73
N VAL A 314 -1.33 -9.69 -7.91
CA VAL A 314 -1.79 -8.61 -7.02
C VAL A 314 -2.72 -7.72 -7.83
N ILE A 315 -4.02 -7.94 -7.68
CA ILE A 315 -5.07 -7.17 -8.37
C ILE A 315 -5.54 -6.07 -7.43
N VAL A 316 -5.60 -4.82 -7.89
CA VAL A 316 -6.00 -3.68 -7.05
C VAL A 316 -7.32 -3.08 -7.55
N SER A 317 -8.17 -2.63 -6.62
CA SER A 317 -9.35 -1.83 -6.96
C SER A 317 -8.99 -0.49 -7.61
N PRO A 318 -9.94 0.17 -8.30
CA PRO A 318 -9.86 1.62 -8.48
C PRO A 318 -9.66 2.32 -7.13
N LEU A 319 -8.91 3.43 -7.12
CA LEU A 319 -8.55 4.15 -5.91
C LEU A 319 -9.46 5.38 -5.66
N PRO A 320 -10.06 5.51 -4.46
CA PRO A 320 -10.85 6.68 -4.09
C PRO A 320 -9.95 7.87 -3.79
N MET A 321 -10.24 9.01 -4.39
CA MET A 321 -9.51 10.27 -4.21
C MET A 321 -10.36 11.29 -3.47
N GLY A 322 -9.85 11.82 -2.36
CA GLY A 322 -10.49 12.89 -1.59
C GLY A 322 -9.96 14.26 -1.99
N ARG A 323 -10.69 15.31 -1.63
CA ARG A 323 -10.48 16.70 -2.10
C ARG A 323 -10.13 17.68 -0.98
N GLY A 324 -9.90 18.94 -1.33
CA GLY A 324 -9.66 20.04 -0.37
C GLY A 324 -8.18 20.22 -0.04
N VAL A 325 -7.89 20.72 1.17
CA VAL A 325 -6.53 21.12 1.59
C VAL A 325 -6.13 20.36 2.86
N LEU A 326 -5.07 19.57 2.76
CA LEU A 326 -4.38 18.93 3.87
C LEU A 326 -3.58 19.99 4.64
N ARG A 327 -3.65 19.95 5.97
CA ARG A 327 -2.98 20.92 6.87
C ARG A 327 -2.15 20.18 7.89
N GLY A 328 -0.94 20.68 8.17
CA GLY A 328 -0.01 20.08 9.12
C GLY A 328 1.07 19.20 8.49
N ALA A 329 1.12 19.09 7.15
CA ALA A 329 2.26 18.52 6.45
C ALA A 329 3.51 19.42 6.62
N ALA A 330 4.70 18.83 6.56
CA ALA A 330 6.00 19.51 6.66
C ALA A 330 6.19 20.57 5.56
N HIS A 331 5.54 20.39 4.41
CA HIS A 331 5.48 21.33 3.30
C HIS A 331 4.45 22.46 3.47
N GLY A 332 3.76 22.53 4.61
CA GLY A 332 2.64 23.45 4.83
C GLY A 332 1.34 22.90 4.26
N PRO A 333 0.40 23.76 3.80
CA PRO A 333 -0.87 23.30 3.25
C PRO A 333 -0.68 22.64 1.86
N LEU A 334 -1.07 21.37 1.73
CA LEU A 334 -1.01 20.62 0.47
C LEU A 334 -2.44 20.39 -0.10
N PRO A 335 -2.62 20.24 -1.42
CA PRO A 335 -3.88 19.75 -1.96
C PRO A 335 -4.13 18.30 -1.51
N SER A 336 -5.40 17.90 -1.50
CA SER A 336 -5.80 16.49 -1.51
C SER A 336 -6.34 16.13 -2.90
N PRO A 337 -5.88 15.04 -3.54
CA PRO A 337 -4.78 14.16 -3.08
C PRO A 337 -3.42 14.87 -3.06
N PRO A 338 -2.46 14.42 -2.24
CA PRO A 338 -1.11 14.98 -2.23
C PRO A 338 -0.46 14.95 -3.62
N PRO A 339 0.42 15.92 -3.95
CA PRO A 339 1.12 15.91 -5.24
C PRO A 339 1.88 14.61 -5.49
N ALA A 340 2.60 14.08 -4.48
CA ALA A 340 3.32 12.81 -4.58
C ALA A 340 2.39 11.60 -4.80
N THR A 341 1.23 11.56 -4.15
CA THR A 341 0.17 10.53 -4.38
C THR A 341 -0.26 10.49 -5.84
N VAL A 342 -0.44 11.66 -6.48
CA VAL A 342 -0.82 11.73 -7.90
C VAL A 342 0.35 11.27 -8.77
N SER A 343 1.57 11.77 -8.52
CA SER A 343 2.78 11.41 -9.27
C SER A 343 3.08 9.91 -9.22
N CYS A 344 2.92 9.25 -8.06
CA CYS A 344 3.03 7.78 -7.91
C CYS A 344 2.10 6.98 -8.86
N LEU A 345 0.98 7.58 -9.27
CA LEU A 345 -0.06 6.91 -10.08
C LEU A 345 0.00 7.30 -11.56
N CYS A 346 0.71 8.36 -11.93
CA CYS A 346 0.96 8.75 -13.31
C CYS A 346 1.64 7.62 -14.08
N GLY A 347 1.07 7.22 -15.22
CA GLY A 347 1.57 6.09 -16.02
C GLY A 347 1.35 4.69 -15.42
N ALA A 348 1.05 4.58 -14.12
CA ALA A 348 0.88 3.29 -13.43
C ALA A 348 -0.34 2.48 -13.92
N GLY A 349 -1.31 3.11 -14.58
CA GLY A 349 -2.52 2.45 -15.09
C GLY A 349 -3.47 2.00 -13.97
N VAL A 350 -3.59 2.81 -12.91
CA VAL A 350 -4.55 2.61 -11.80
C VAL A 350 -5.72 3.59 -12.00
N PRO A 351 -6.96 3.11 -12.21
CA PRO A 351 -8.12 4.00 -12.28
C PRO A 351 -8.39 4.69 -10.94
N THR A 352 -8.75 5.97 -10.97
CA THR A 352 -9.10 6.79 -9.80
C THR A 352 -10.51 7.36 -9.94
N PHE A 353 -11.12 7.78 -8.82
CA PHE A 353 -12.45 8.41 -8.82
C PHE A 353 -12.63 9.34 -7.61
N ASP A 354 -13.49 10.35 -7.70
CA ASP A 354 -13.83 11.21 -6.55
C ASP A 354 -14.58 10.40 -5.48
N ALA A 355 -14.04 10.42 -4.26
CA ALA A 355 -14.60 9.76 -3.09
C ALA A 355 -15.74 10.55 -2.44
N GLY A 356 -15.92 11.83 -2.81
CA GLY A 356 -16.94 12.75 -2.29
C GLY A 356 -16.60 13.38 -0.92
N VAL A 357 -15.40 13.14 -0.39
CA VAL A 357 -14.99 13.51 0.98
C VAL A 357 -13.70 14.31 1.04
N ASP A 358 -13.53 15.06 2.13
CA ASP A 358 -12.46 16.03 2.29
C ASP A 358 -11.23 15.46 3.03
N GLY A 359 -10.07 15.62 2.40
CA GLY A 359 -8.77 15.12 2.84
C GLY A 359 -8.43 13.70 2.36
N GLU A 360 -7.26 13.24 2.78
CA GLU A 360 -6.56 12.09 2.21
C GLU A 360 -7.20 10.73 2.54
N LEU A 361 -7.36 9.89 1.52
CA LEU A 361 -7.65 8.44 1.62
C LEU A 361 -6.48 7.57 1.13
N VAL A 362 -5.66 8.10 0.20
CA VAL A 362 -4.54 7.39 -0.42
C VAL A 362 -3.28 8.22 -0.15
N THR A 363 -2.41 7.69 0.70
CA THR A 363 -1.13 8.33 1.04
C THR A 363 -0.11 8.16 -0.09
N PRO A 364 0.98 8.96 -0.14
CA PRO A 364 2.05 8.74 -1.11
C PRO A 364 2.66 7.33 -0.99
N THR A 365 2.82 6.85 0.25
CA THR A 365 3.30 5.48 0.53
C THR A 365 2.32 4.42 -0.01
N GLY A 366 1.01 4.57 0.22
CA GLY A 366 -0.01 3.65 -0.30
C GLY A 366 -0.12 3.67 -1.82
N ALA A 367 -0.06 4.84 -2.44
CA ALA A 367 -0.07 5.01 -3.90
C ALA A 367 1.12 4.33 -4.57
N CYS A 368 2.34 4.61 -4.10
CA CYS A 368 3.55 4.02 -4.67
C CYS A 368 3.68 2.52 -4.38
N LEU A 369 3.19 2.02 -3.24
CA LEU A 369 3.05 0.58 -2.99
C LEU A 369 2.11 -0.09 -4.01
N VAL A 370 0.94 0.49 -4.27
CA VAL A 370 0.00 -0.03 -5.28
C VAL A 370 0.60 0.01 -6.69
N ALA A 371 1.23 1.12 -7.07
CA ALA A 371 1.84 1.28 -8.39
C ALA A 371 3.04 0.34 -8.63
N ALA A 372 3.88 0.14 -7.60
CA ALA A 372 5.03 -0.75 -7.68
C ALA A 372 4.69 -2.24 -7.65
N LEU A 373 3.60 -2.64 -6.97
CA LEU A 373 3.40 -4.04 -6.57
C LEU A 373 2.20 -4.74 -7.23
N LYS A 374 1.31 -4.00 -7.92
CA LYS A 374 0.21 -4.61 -8.68
C LYS A 374 0.69 -5.38 -9.93
N THR A 375 -0.07 -6.41 -10.30
CA THR A 375 -0.01 -7.07 -11.61
C THR A 375 -1.24 -6.76 -12.48
N GLY A 376 -2.34 -6.27 -11.89
CA GLY A 376 -3.55 -5.88 -12.62
C GLY A 376 -4.50 -5.01 -11.80
N VAL A 377 -5.63 -4.62 -12.40
CA VAL A 377 -6.67 -3.80 -11.76
C VAL A 377 -8.06 -4.33 -12.10
N SER A 378 -8.99 -4.30 -11.14
CA SER A 378 -10.42 -4.51 -11.38
C SER A 378 -11.25 -4.03 -10.18
N ARG A 379 -12.53 -3.67 -10.40
CA ARG A 379 -13.48 -3.38 -9.30
C ARG A 379 -13.70 -4.59 -8.38
N TRP A 380 -13.64 -5.80 -8.95
CA TRP A 380 -13.58 -7.09 -8.27
C TRP A 380 -12.96 -8.09 -9.26
N PRO A 381 -12.10 -9.05 -8.86
CA PRO A 381 -11.50 -9.97 -9.82
C PRO A 381 -12.54 -10.93 -10.42
N ASP A 382 -12.52 -11.10 -11.74
CA ASP A 382 -13.48 -11.96 -12.43
C ASP A 382 -13.27 -13.45 -12.09
N MET A 383 -14.38 -14.19 -11.96
CA MET A 383 -14.38 -15.64 -11.65
C MET A 383 -13.57 -15.99 -10.40
N PHE A 384 -13.57 -15.13 -9.38
CA PHE A 384 -12.73 -15.25 -8.19
C PHE A 384 -13.41 -16.02 -7.04
N MET A 385 -12.67 -16.93 -6.43
CA MET A 385 -13.07 -17.69 -5.24
C MET A 385 -12.25 -17.26 -4.01
N PRO A 386 -12.78 -16.39 -3.13
CA PRO A 386 -12.13 -16.03 -1.87
C PRO A 386 -11.88 -17.24 -0.96
N SER A 387 -10.65 -17.37 -0.46
CA SER A 387 -10.26 -18.35 0.56
C SER A 387 -9.92 -17.69 1.92
N ARG A 388 -9.48 -16.43 1.92
CA ARG A 388 -9.30 -15.61 3.14
C ARG A 388 -9.66 -14.15 2.89
N CYS A 389 -10.11 -13.47 3.95
CA CYS A 389 -10.35 -12.03 3.97
C CYS A 389 -9.69 -11.43 5.21
N SER A 390 -9.04 -10.29 5.08
CA SER A 390 -8.46 -9.52 6.18
C SER A 390 -8.76 -8.02 6.05
N TYR A 391 -8.53 -7.28 7.13
CA TYR A 391 -8.64 -5.82 7.15
C TYR A 391 -7.40 -5.19 7.79
N GLY A 392 -7.11 -3.94 7.45
CA GLY A 392 -6.16 -3.10 8.16
C GLY A 392 -6.72 -1.70 8.33
N ALA A 393 -6.73 -1.20 9.56
CA ALA A 393 -7.46 0.01 9.95
C ALA A 393 -6.58 1.25 10.00
N GLY A 394 -7.01 2.28 9.28
CA GLY A 394 -6.33 3.58 9.27
C GLY A 394 -6.61 4.41 10.53
N THR A 395 -5.76 5.41 10.72
CA THR A 395 -5.80 6.34 11.86
C THR A 395 -7.08 7.20 11.88
N LYS A 396 -7.41 7.83 10.75
CA LYS A 396 -8.57 8.72 10.57
C LYS A 396 -9.89 7.97 10.78
N ARG A 397 -10.91 8.67 11.28
CA ARG A 397 -12.30 8.19 11.35
C ARG A 397 -13.15 9.05 10.41
N TRP A 398 -13.92 8.40 9.54
CA TRP A 398 -14.82 9.05 8.59
C TRP A 398 -16.28 8.90 9.07
N PRO A 399 -17.18 9.85 8.78
CA PRO A 399 -18.57 9.80 9.23
C PRO A 399 -19.45 8.85 8.41
N ASP A 400 -19.04 8.56 7.17
CA ASP A 400 -19.80 7.89 6.11
C ASP A 400 -19.28 6.48 5.76
N ARG A 401 -18.06 6.13 6.19
CA ARG A 401 -17.37 4.88 5.80
C ARG A 401 -16.40 4.35 6.86
N PRO A 402 -16.19 3.03 6.95
CA PRO A 402 -15.13 2.48 7.79
C PRO A 402 -13.75 2.77 7.16
N ASN A 403 -12.80 3.31 7.93
CA ASN A 403 -11.43 3.53 7.45
C ASN A 403 -10.61 2.24 7.46
N LEU A 404 -10.88 1.35 6.50
CA LEU A 404 -10.28 0.02 6.39
C LEU A 404 -9.80 -0.25 4.96
N LEU A 405 -8.56 -0.71 4.81
CA LEU A 405 -8.15 -1.48 3.63
C LEU A 405 -8.65 -2.91 3.80
N ARG A 406 -9.17 -3.53 2.73
CA ARG A 406 -9.47 -4.97 2.69
C ARG A 406 -8.47 -5.70 1.81
N LEU A 407 -7.98 -6.85 2.27
CA LEU A 407 -7.31 -7.82 1.40
C LEU A 407 -8.17 -9.08 1.30
N VAL A 408 -8.22 -9.67 0.11
CA VAL A 408 -8.87 -10.96 -0.13
C VAL A 408 -7.89 -11.86 -0.87
N LEU A 409 -7.50 -12.99 -0.28
CA LEU A 409 -6.71 -14.02 -0.96
C LEU A 409 -7.67 -15.07 -1.53
N GLY A 410 -7.45 -15.52 -2.75
CA GLY A 410 -8.31 -16.49 -3.41
C GLY A 410 -7.80 -16.97 -4.76
N GLU A 411 -8.58 -17.82 -5.42
CA GLU A 411 -8.22 -18.49 -6.66
C GLU A 411 -9.07 -18.01 -7.83
N ARG A 412 -8.54 -18.03 -9.06
CA ARG A 412 -9.36 -17.87 -10.26
C ARG A 412 -10.00 -19.23 -10.59
N ALA A 413 -11.32 -19.31 -10.57
CA ALA A 413 -12.05 -20.51 -10.96
C ALA A 413 -11.67 -20.91 -12.40
N GLY A 414 -11.46 -22.21 -12.63
CA GLY A 414 -10.98 -22.75 -13.90
C GLY A 414 -9.45 -22.79 -14.06
N ARG A 415 -8.67 -22.17 -13.17
CA ARG A 415 -7.24 -22.48 -13.02
C ARG A 415 -7.11 -23.77 -12.21
N PRO A 416 -6.43 -24.83 -12.70
CA PRO A 416 -6.21 -26.04 -11.90
C PRO A 416 -5.28 -25.72 -10.73
N SER A 417 -5.54 -26.32 -9.57
CA SER A 417 -4.64 -26.30 -8.41
C SER A 417 -3.34 -27.04 -8.76
N SER A 418 -2.21 -26.36 -8.61
CA SER A 418 -0.85 -26.88 -8.81
C SER A 418 -0.36 -27.73 -7.64
#